data_AF-X0SAJ3-F1
#
_entry.id   AF-X0SAJ3-F1
#
_cell.length_a   1.000
_cell.length_b   1.000
_cell.length_c   1.000
_cell.angle_alpha   90.00
_cell.angle_beta   90.00
_cell.angle_gamma   90.00
#
_symmetry.space_group_name_H-M   'P 1'
#
loop_
_entity.id
_entity.type
_entity.pdbx_description
1 polymer ?
#
loop_
_entity_poly.entity_id
_entity_poly.type
_entity_poly.pdbx_seq_one_letter_code
_entity_poly.pdbx_strand_id
1 'polypeptide(L)'
;MRTVILKDAYNVLLEKIKEIKRDIKQNSKDIARAADFGDISENAEYDAAKERQSELLLSLKNMEAYTKARIIEEKDINIEVISFGTTVRLYDLVNNEIATYTLAGPVEFELEIYPSIMTFTSPLGQALIGKKTGDVVDIELPKKKSKFLVLNIEPVAGTAEYDPNLVIFGHVGYDVISVDGAEKGRFHGGSAYHAGVGAASVSDRFAFVTCLGKTDTELYDSARALTCSMDGVKTIDGQEASRFSLNYSSGSRQQEKRMDISPGCENDISFADLPSDFYKARFLHLASAPPEQQLKWVTDIKSEKDLDCEISIDISEPFIKDHKETLLKALQECVFIFVNEREREILKGI
;
A
#
# COMPACT_ATOMS: atom_id res chain seq x y z
N MET A 1 25.67 22.38 -0.10
CA MET A 1 24.30 22.13 -0.60
C MET A 1 23.35 22.32 0.58
N ARG A 2 22.29 23.13 0.47
CA ARG A 2 21.30 23.24 1.56
C ARG A 2 20.54 21.91 1.63
N THR A 3 20.43 21.31 2.81
CA THR A 3 19.62 20.11 3.05
C THR A 3 18.18 20.40 2.62
N VAL A 4 17.58 19.47 1.87
CA VAL A 4 16.18 19.52 1.44
C VAL A 4 15.40 18.43 2.17
N ILE A 5 14.10 18.66 2.34
CA ILE A 5 13.16 17.73 2.96
C ILE A 5 11.79 17.87 2.28
N LEU A 6 11.06 16.78 2.11
CA LEU A 6 9.68 16.82 1.62
C LEU A 6 8.74 17.33 2.71
N LYS A 7 7.67 18.03 2.32
CA LYS A 7 6.72 18.66 3.27
C LYS A 7 6.13 17.67 4.27
N ASP A 8 5.74 16.49 3.81
CA ASP A 8 5.12 15.47 4.67
C ASP A 8 6.15 14.88 5.64
N ALA A 9 7.35 14.62 5.14
CA ALA A 9 8.50 14.22 5.95
C ALA A 9 8.78 15.23 7.06
N TYR A 10 8.72 16.51 6.73
CA TYR A 10 8.93 17.58 7.69
C TYR A 10 7.84 17.58 8.79
N ASN A 11 6.58 17.33 8.44
CA ASN A 11 5.50 17.25 9.44
C ASN A 11 5.69 16.06 10.38
N VAL A 12 5.99 14.87 9.84
CA VAL A 12 6.27 13.67 10.63
C VAL A 12 7.52 13.85 11.50
N LEU A 13 8.57 14.47 10.95
CA LEU A 13 9.80 14.83 11.69
C LEU A 13 9.48 15.67 12.93
N LEU A 14 8.62 16.69 12.79
CA LEU A 14 8.24 17.55 13.92
C LEU A 14 7.51 16.78 15.02
N GLU A 15 6.62 15.86 14.64
CA GLU A 15 5.94 14.99 15.61
C GLU A 15 6.92 14.02 16.28
N LYS A 16 7.84 13.42 15.51
CA LYS A 16 8.86 12.53 16.06
C LYS A 16 9.82 13.23 17.01
N ILE A 17 10.21 14.47 16.71
CA ILE A 17 10.99 15.31 17.63
C ILE A 17 10.23 15.56 18.94
N LYS A 18 8.91 15.81 18.88
CA LYS A 18 8.09 15.98 20.10
C LYS A 18 8.02 14.69 20.91
N GLU A 19 7.86 13.54 20.25
CA GLU A 19 7.86 12.21 20.87
C GLU A 19 9.19 11.95 21.59
N ILE A 20 10.32 12.09 20.90
CA ILE A 20 11.66 11.88 21.48
C ILE A 20 11.89 12.81 22.68
N LYS A 21 11.45 14.08 22.62
CA LYS A 21 11.55 14.99 23.77
C LYS A 21 10.73 14.52 24.98
N ARG A 22 9.55 13.92 24.76
CA ARG A 22 8.76 13.31 25.84
C ARG A 22 9.48 12.09 26.41
N ASP A 23 10.05 11.25 25.54
CA ASP A 23 10.79 10.05 25.94
C ASP A 23 12.05 10.39 26.74
N ILE A 24 12.82 11.41 26.34
CA ILE A 24 13.97 11.91 27.11
C ILE A 24 13.53 12.33 28.52
N LYS A 25 12.41 13.03 28.63
CA LYS A 25 11.87 13.47 29.93
C LYS A 25 11.45 12.28 30.79
N GLN A 26 10.88 11.24 30.19
CA GLN A 26 10.48 10.03 30.90
C GLN A 26 11.70 9.21 31.32
N ASN A 27 12.62 8.93 30.39
CA ASN A 27 13.88 8.26 30.65
C ASN A 27 14.72 8.95 31.74
N SER A 28 14.71 10.29 31.82
CA SER A 28 15.37 11.01 32.91
C SER A 28 14.79 10.68 34.30
N LYS A 29 13.49 10.41 34.39
CA LYS A 29 12.88 9.93 35.64
C LYS A 29 13.26 8.49 35.94
N ASP A 30 13.40 7.66 34.91
CA ASP A 30 13.80 6.27 35.07
C ASP A 30 15.26 6.16 35.54
N ILE A 31 16.15 7.02 35.03
CA ILE A 31 17.52 7.17 35.55
C ILE A 31 17.50 7.60 37.02
N ALA A 32 16.69 8.59 37.38
CA ALA A 32 16.58 9.04 38.77
C ALA A 32 16.09 7.92 39.69
N ARG A 33 15.06 7.16 39.26
CA ARG A 33 14.55 6.00 40.00
C ARG A 33 15.60 4.91 40.14
N ALA A 34 16.33 4.58 39.07
CA ALA A 34 17.40 3.60 39.11
C ALA A 34 18.54 4.04 40.04
N ALA A 35 18.88 5.33 40.07
CA ALA A 35 19.89 5.88 40.97
C ALA A 35 19.49 5.78 42.46
N ASP A 36 18.20 5.71 42.79
CA ASP A 36 17.73 5.56 44.17
C ASP A 36 17.92 4.12 44.72
N PHE A 37 18.24 3.13 43.87
CA PHE A 37 18.32 1.71 44.25
C PHE A 37 19.66 1.26 44.90
N GLY A 38 20.53 2.17 45.32
CA GLY A 38 21.76 1.83 46.04
C GLY A 38 23.01 1.97 45.18
N ASP A 39 23.91 0.98 45.18
CA ASP A 39 25.25 1.12 44.60
C ASP A 39 25.20 1.22 43.06
N ILE A 40 25.48 2.42 42.54
CA ILE A 40 25.34 2.75 41.11
C ILE A 40 26.32 1.95 40.25
N SER A 41 27.46 1.50 40.80
CA SER A 41 28.49 0.82 40.03
C SER A 41 28.14 -0.60 39.57
N GLU A 42 27.08 -1.21 40.11
CA GLU A 42 26.58 -2.54 39.70
C GLU A 42 25.13 -2.49 39.17
N ASN A 43 24.55 -1.30 39.00
CA ASN A 43 23.15 -1.17 38.63
C ASN A 43 22.95 -1.23 37.11
N ALA A 44 22.67 -2.43 36.60
CA ALA A 44 22.38 -2.67 35.19
C ALA A 44 21.19 -1.84 34.66
N GLU A 45 20.17 -1.55 35.49
CA GLU A 45 19.04 -0.70 35.08
C GLU A 45 19.46 0.76 34.88
N TYR A 46 20.39 1.25 35.71
CA TYR A 46 20.95 2.59 35.57
C TYR A 46 21.78 2.71 34.29
N ASP A 47 22.66 1.75 34.03
CA ASP A 47 23.51 1.74 32.83
C ASP A 47 22.66 1.67 31.55
N ALA A 48 21.68 0.77 31.50
CA ALA A 48 20.75 0.66 30.36
C ALA A 48 19.94 1.96 30.17
N ALA A 49 19.50 2.60 31.26
CA ALA A 49 18.77 3.86 31.16
C ALA A 49 19.65 5.01 30.64
N LYS A 50 20.95 5.04 31.00
CA LYS A 50 21.93 6.03 30.49
C LYS A 50 22.28 5.79 29.03
N GLU A 51 22.42 4.54 28.61
CA GLU A 51 22.62 4.19 27.20
C GLU A 51 21.43 4.64 26.36
N ARG A 52 20.21 4.30 26.77
CA ARG A 52 18.97 4.77 26.12
C ARG A 52 18.89 6.29 26.07
N GLN A 53 19.33 6.99 27.10
CA GLN A 53 19.38 8.47 27.08
C GLN A 53 20.31 9.00 26.00
N SER A 54 21.48 8.38 25.83
CA SER A 54 22.46 8.73 24.80
C SER A 54 21.88 8.53 23.40
N GLU A 55 21.20 7.40 23.17
CA GLU A 55 20.52 7.11 21.90
C GLU A 55 19.43 8.14 21.58
N LEU A 56 18.57 8.45 22.55
CA LEU A 56 17.50 9.45 22.37
C LEU A 56 18.06 10.84 22.07
N LEU A 57 19.13 11.26 22.75
CA LEU A 57 19.78 12.55 22.51
C LEU A 57 20.46 12.60 21.14
N LEU A 58 21.07 11.49 20.71
CA LEU A 58 21.68 11.39 19.38
C LEU A 58 20.62 11.46 18.28
N SER A 59 19.53 10.70 18.42
CA SER A 59 18.40 10.72 17.49
C SER A 59 17.77 12.11 17.42
N LEU A 60 17.53 12.75 18.58
CA LEU A 60 17.01 14.12 18.63
C LEU A 60 17.92 15.09 17.88
N LYS A 61 19.23 15.03 18.11
CA LYS A 61 20.22 15.90 17.44
C LYS A 61 20.21 15.70 15.92
N ASN A 62 20.15 14.45 15.47
CA ASN A 62 20.13 14.11 14.05
C ASN A 62 18.85 14.63 13.38
N MET A 63 17.69 14.42 13.99
CA MET A 63 16.40 14.91 13.48
C MET A 63 16.30 16.44 13.52
N GLU A 64 16.75 17.09 14.61
CA GLU A 64 16.73 18.55 14.72
C GLU A 64 17.60 19.23 13.65
N ALA A 65 18.61 18.56 13.10
CA ALA A 65 19.41 19.08 11.99
C ALA A 65 18.58 19.37 10.73
N TYR A 66 17.47 18.65 10.53
CA TYR A 66 16.56 18.83 9.39
C TYR A 66 15.50 19.91 9.62
N THR A 67 15.35 20.46 10.83
CA THR A 67 14.38 21.53 11.11
C THR A 67 14.65 22.83 10.35
N LYS A 68 15.89 23.01 9.87
CA LYS A 68 16.32 24.16 9.04
C LYS A 68 16.44 23.81 7.56
N ALA A 69 16.04 22.60 7.16
CA ALA A 69 16.08 22.17 5.78
C ALA A 69 15.12 22.99 4.91
N ARG A 70 15.41 23.09 3.62
CA ARG A 70 14.49 23.67 2.65
C ARG A 70 13.36 22.67 2.40
N ILE A 71 12.14 23.08 2.68
CA ILE A 71 10.95 22.29 2.39
C ILE A 71 10.68 22.33 0.88
N ILE A 72 10.42 21.15 0.31
CA ILE A 72 9.96 20.96 -1.07
C ILE A 72 8.51 20.45 -1.02
N GLU A 73 7.62 21.14 -1.72
CA GLU A 73 6.23 20.69 -1.89
C GLU A 73 6.10 19.89 -3.19
N GLU A 74 5.11 19.00 -3.27
CA GLU A 74 4.85 18.15 -4.43
C GLU A 74 4.75 18.93 -5.75
N LYS A 75 4.02 20.05 -5.73
CA LYS A 75 3.84 20.94 -6.89
C LYS A 75 5.14 21.58 -7.40
N ASP A 76 6.19 21.61 -6.57
CA ASP A 76 7.48 22.20 -6.90
C ASP A 76 8.46 21.14 -7.46
N ILE A 77 8.04 19.88 -7.56
CA ILE A 77 8.86 18.76 -8.02
C ILE A 77 8.89 18.74 -9.55
N ASN A 78 10.09 18.75 -10.11
CA ASN A 78 10.27 18.63 -11.56
C ASN A 78 10.23 17.16 -11.98
N ILE A 79 9.29 16.83 -12.87
CA ILE A 79 9.08 15.48 -13.41
C ILE A 79 9.71 15.27 -14.80
N GLU A 80 10.31 16.31 -15.41
CA GLU A 80 11.03 16.16 -16.68
C GLU A 80 12.29 15.29 -16.54
N VAL A 81 12.86 15.25 -15.34
CA VAL A 81 14.06 14.50 -15.00
C VAL A 81 13.90 13.89 -13.60
N ILE A 82 14.56 12.77 -13.38
CA ILE A 82 14.67 12.16 -12.05
C ILE A 82 15.38 13.15 -11.12
N SER A 83 14.73 13.51 -10.01
CA SER A 83 15.25 14.48 -9.05
C SER A 83 14.78 14.18 -7.62
N PHE A 84 15.19 15.00 -6.66
CA PHE A 84 14.72 14.82 -5.28
C PHE A 84 13.20 14.95 -5.22
N GLY A 85 12.55 13.96 -4.63
CA GLY A 85 11.10 13.88 -4.53
C GLY A 85 10.42 13.30 -5.76
N THR A 86 11.13 12.66 -6.69
CA THR A 86 10.45 11.93 -7.78
C THR A 86 10.28 10.45 -7.46
N THR A 87 9.15 9.88 -7.84
CA THR A 87 8.95 8.43 -7.94
C THR A 87 9.32 7.97 -9.35
N VAL A 88 10.13 6.92 -9.45
CA VAL A 88 10.68 6.45 -10.72
C VAL A 88 10.37 4.97 -10.91
N ARG A 89 9.80 4.63 -12.08
CA ARG A 89 9.65 3.24 -12.52
C ARG A 89 10.82 2.85 -13.41
N LEU A 90 11.52 1.78 -13.03
CA LEU A 90 12.69 1.26 -13.71
C LEU A 90 12.42 -0.15 -14.20
N TYR A 91 12.81 -0.45 -15.43
CA TYR A 91 12.88 -1.81 -15.94
C TYR A 91 14.32 -2.31 -15.88
N ASP A 92 14.57 -3.35 -15.08
CA ASP A 92 15.85 -4.05 -15.04
C ASP A 92 15.99 -4.91 -16.31
N LEU A 93 16.83 -4.47 -17.23
CA LEU A 93 17.10 -5.14 -18.51
C LEU A 93 17.91 -6.44 -18.35
N VAL A 94 18.44 -6.73 -17.16
CA VAL A 94 19.18 -7.97 -16.86
C VAL A 94 18.27 -9.02 -16.24
N ASN A 95 17.39 -8.61 -15.32
CA ASN A 95 16.49 -9.52 -14.60
C ASN A 95 15.08 -9.59 -15.22
N ASN A 96 14.75 -8.71 -16.17
CA ASN A 96 13.42 -8.55 -16.77
C ASN A 96 12.32 -8.22 -15.74
N GLU A 97 12.66 -7.45 -14.71
CA GLU A 97 11.75 -7.04 -13.62
C GLU A 97 11.48 -5.54 -13.67
N ILE A 98 10.31 -5.13 -13.21
CA ILE A 98 9.98 -3.71 -13.00
C ILE A 98 10.06 -3.43 -11.51
N ALA A 99 10.77 -2.36 -11.17
CA ALA A 99 10.87 -1.86 -9.80
C ALA A 99 10.52 -0.36 -9.76
N THR A 100 9.86 0.05 -8.69
CA THR A 100 9.49 1.46 -8.44
C THR A 100 10.24 1.96 -7.22
N TYR A 101 10.86 3.14 -7.33
CA TYR A 101 11.61 3.73 -6.24
C TYR A 101 11.26 5.20 -6.03
N THR A 102 11.20 5.60 -4.77
CA THR A 102 11.06 7.01 -4.38
C THR A 102 12.44 7.60 -4.16
N LEU A 103 12.85 8.59 -4.96
CA LEU A 103 14.16 9.21 -4.83
C LEU A 103 14.12 10.34 -3.77
N ALA A 104 14.54 10.03 -2.55
CA ALA A 104 14.45 10.95 -1.41
C ALA A 104 15.76 11.02 -0.60
N GLY A 105 15.73 11.71 0.54
CA GLY A 105 16.89 11.92 1.41
C GLY A 105 16.98 10.90 2.53
N PRO A 106 18.07 10.95 3.32
CA PRO A 106 18.26 10.06 4.47
C PRO A 106 17.16 10.21 5.54
N VAL A 107 16.61 11.43 5.71
CA VAL A 107 15.55 11.66 6.70
C VAL A 107 14.24 11.03 6.27
N GLU A 108 13.87 11.09 4.98
CA GLU A 108 12.70 10.38 4.47
C GLU A 108 12.86 8.86 4.63
N PHE A 109 14.08 8.34 4.38
CA PHE A 109 14.39 6.94 4.58
C PHE A 109 14.25 6.52 6.05
N GLU A 110 14.80 7.30 6.99
CA GLU A 110 14.72 7.03 8.44
C GLU A 110 13.29 7.11 8.97
N LEU A 111 12.46 7.99 8.40
CA LEU A 111 11.04 8.14 8.80
C LEU A 111 10.12 7.12 8.11
N GLU A 112 10.60 6.39 7.10
CA GLU A 112 9.87 5.34 6.35
C GLU A 112 8.49 5.77 5.78
N ILE A 113 8.33 7.06 5.48
CA ILE A 113 7.03 7.64 5.07
C ILE A 113 6.66 7.33 3.60
N TYR A 114 7.61 6.92 2.77
CA TYR A 114 7.40 6.61 1.35
C TYR A 114 7.80 5.16 1.03
N PRO A 115 7.22 4.53 -0.01
CA PRO A 115 7.61 3.19 -0.41
C PRO A 115 8.99 3.20 -1.04
N SER A 116 9.71 2.09 -0.85
CA SER A 116 10.89 1.74 -1.65
C SER A 116 11.85 2.92 -1.83
N ILE A 117 12.19 3.58 -0.72
CA ILE A 117 13.00 4.80 -0.74
C ILE A 117 14.40 4.45 -1.21
N MET A 118 14.80 5.09 -2.31
CA MET A 118 16.16 5.12 -2.78
C MET A 118 16.77 6.47 -2.39
N THR A 119 17.77 6.44 -1.52
CA THR A 119 18.43 7.69 -1.15
C THR A 119 19.20 8.25 -2.34
N PHE A 120 19.11 9.55 -2.58
CA PHE A 120 19.91 10.22 -3.62
C PHE A 120 21.42 10.05 -3.40
N THR A 121 21.86 9.71 -2.18
CA THR A 121 23.27 9.43 -1.84
C THR A 121 23.72 8.02 -2.22
N SER A 122 22.80 7.11 -2.56
CA SER A 122 23.15 5.75 -3.00
C SER A 122 23.80 5.75 -4.40
N PRO A 123 24.64 4.74 -4.74
CA PRO A 123 25.24 4.64 -6.07
C PRO A 123 24.21 4.63 -7.22
N LEU A 124 23.10 3.90 -7.02
CA LEU A 124 21.99 3.85 -7.98
C LEU A 124 21.28 5.20 -8.07
N GLY A 125 20.97 5.83 -6.93
CA GLY A 125 20.35 7.15 -6.89
C GLY A 125 21.18 8.21 -7.61
N GLN A 126 22.50 8.26 -7.35
CA GLN A 126 23.43 9.17 -8.01
C GLN A 126 23.47 8.98 -9.54
N ALA A 127 23.41 7.74 -10.01
CA ALA A 127 23.43 7.45 -11.45
C ALA A 127 22.10 7.79 -12.16
N LEU A 128 20.99 7.81 -11.42
CA LEU A 128 19.65 8.11 -11.94
C LEU A 128 19.34 9.62 -11.97
N ILE A 129 19.93 10.42 -11.08
CA ILE A 129 19.66 11.86 -11.03
C ILE A 129 19.90 12.52 -12.41
N GLY A 130 18.92 13.30 -12.86
CA GLY A 130 18.97 14.05 -14.12
C GLY A 130 18.59 13.25 -15.36
N LYS A 131 18.31 11.94 -15.24
CA LYS A 131 17.85 11.10 -16.34
C LYS A 131 16.38 11.35 -16.65
N LYS A 132 15.98 11.08 -17.89
CA LYS A 132 14.60 11.27 -18.41
C LYS A 132 13.93 9.94 -18.66
N THR A 133 12.60 9.96 -18.80
CA THR A 133 11.85 8.82 -19.32
C THR A 133 12.40 8.39 -20.68
N GLY A 134 12.62 7.08 -20.84
CA GLY A 134 13.25 6.48 -22.01
C GLY A 134 14.78 6.37 -21.94
N ASP A 135 15.44 7.01 -20.96
CA ASP A 135 16.89 6.87 -20.80
C ASP A 135 17.26 5.49 -20.28
N VAL A 136 18.42 5.02 -20.72
CA VAL A 136 19.05 3.80 -20.23
C VAL A 136 20.25 4.15 -19.35
N VAL A 137 20.31 3.52 -18.18
CA VAL A 137 21.34 3.75 -17.17
C VAL A 137 22.10 2.45 -16.93
N ASP A 138 23.38 2.46 -17.29
CA ASP A 138 24.32 1.38 -17.04
C ASP A 138 25.10 1.67 -15.75
N ILE A 139 25.05 0.74 -14.78
CA ILE A 139 25.75 0.86 -13.50
C ILE A 139 26.60 -0.39 -13.26
N GLU A 140 27.86 -0.16 -12.92
CA GLU A 140 28.75 -1.19 -12.41
C GLU A 140 28.62 -1.27 -10.89
N LEU A 141 27.80 -2.20 -10.41
CA LEU A 141 27.81 -2.57 -9.00
C LEU A 141 28.94 -3.59 -8.77
N PRO A 142 29.57 -3.62 -7.57
CA PRO A 142 30.78 -4.42 -7.30
C PRO A 142 30.71 -5.92 -7.65
N LYS A 143 29.51 -6.47 -7.89
CA LYS A 143 29.28 -7.89 -8.21
C LYS A 143 28.37 -8.15 -9.41
N LYS A 144 27.79 -7.13 -10.06
CA LYS A 144 26.82 -7.32 -11.14
C LYS A 144 26.78 -6.07 -12.04
N LYS A 145 26.76 -6.28 -13.36
CA LYS A 145 26.34 -5.23 -14.29
C LYS A 145 24.83 -5.12 -14.18
N SER A 146 24.34 -3.93 -13.85
CA SER A 146 22.91 -3.65 -13.80
C SER A 146 22.59 -2.59 -14.84
N LYS A 147 21.53 -2.82 -15.61
CA LYS A 147 21.13 -1.95 -16.71
C LYS A 147 19.65 -1.67 -16.57
N PHE A 148 19.29 -0.39 -16.43
CA PHE A 148 17.91 0.02 -16.19
C PHE A 148 17.41 0.91 -17.31
N LEU A 149 16.16 0.72 -17.74
CA LEU A 149 15.42 1.65 -18.58
C LEU A 149 14.45 2.44 -17.69
N VAL A 150 14.48 3.77 -17.79
CA VAL A 150 13.52 4.64 -17.09
C VAL A 150 12.18 4.57 -17.83
N LEU A 151 11.19 3.94 -17.21
CA LEU A 151 9.85 3.80 -17.79
C LEU A 151 8.98 5.02 -17.54
N ASN A 152 9.09 5.61 -16.34
CA ASN A 152 8.25 6.72 -15.93
C ASN A 152 8.88 7.53 -14.79
N ILE A 153 8.52 8.81 -14.71
CA ILE A 153 8.91 9.75 -13.67
C ILE A 153 7.66 10.51 -13.24
N GLU A 154 7.33 10.41 -11.97
CA GLU A 154 6.18 11.06 -11.34
C GLU A 154 6.66 11.85 -10.12
N PRO A 155 5.92 12.87 -9.67
CA PRO A 155 6.22 13.46 -8.37
C PRO A 155 5.96 12.40 -7.30
N VAL A 156 6.71 12.44 -6.20
CA VAL A 156 6.40 11.63 -5.03
C VAL A 156 5.03 12.07 -4.55
N ALA A 157 4.06 11.16 -4.63
CA ALA A 157 2.76 11.39 -4.03
C ALA A 157 3.00 11.61 -2.53
N GLY A 158 2.65 12.80 -2.06
CA GLY A 158 2.76 13.12 -0.65
C GLY A 158 1.81 12.26 0.21
N THR A 159 1.85 12.50 1.52
CA THR A 159 0.67 12.32 2.38
C THR A 159 -0.33 13.48 2.19
N ALA A 160 -0.15 14.31 1.16
CA ALA A 160 -1.14 15.26 0.69
C ALA A 160 -2.29 14.50 0.03
N GLU A 161 -3.51 14.99 0.22
CA GLU A 161 -4.78 14.48 -0.31
C GLU A 161 -4.61 13.76 -1.66
N TYR A 162 -4.48 12.43 -1.63
CA TYR A 162 -4.46 11.63 -2.85
C TYR A 162 -5.86 11.73 -3.47
N ASP A 163 -5.94 12.18 -4.72
CA ASP A 163 -7.20 12.37 -5.46
C ASP A 163 -7.41 11.21 -6.45
N PRO A 164 -7.85 10.02 -5.99
CA PRO A 164 -8.09 8.90 -6.87
C PRO A 164 -9.22 9.25 -7.84
N ASN A 165 -9.04 8.92 -9.11
CA ASN A 165 -10.17 8.93 -10.04
C ASN A 165 -11.00 7.65 -9.93
N LEU A 166 -10.39 6.57 -9.41
CA LEU A 166 -10.99 5.26 -9.18
C LEU A 166 -10.69 4.77 -7.77
N VAL A 167 -11.70 4.34 -7.02
CA VAL A 167 -11.52 3.67 -5.73
C VAL A 167 -12.09 2.26 -5.81
N ILE A 168 -11.29 1.27 -5.45
CA ILE A 168 -11.61 -0.15 -5.56
C ILE A 168 -11.89 -0.72 -4.17
N PHE A 169 -13.14 -1.11 -3.94
CA PHE A 169 -13.57 -1.87 -2.78
C PHE A 169 -13.40 -3.36 -3.03
N GLY A 170 -12.82 -4.07 -2.07
CA GLY A 170 -12.86 -5.53 -2.05
C GLY A 170 -11.62 -6.15 -1.45
N HIS A 171 -11.43 -7.43 -1.73
CA HIS A 171 -10.48 -8.25 -0.98
C HIS A 171 -9.10 -8.26 -1.64
N VAL A 172 -8.08 -7.98 -0.83
CA VAL A 172 -6.68 -8.29 -1.12
C VAL A 172 -6.27 -9.42 -0.21
N GLY A 173 -5.72 -10.49 -0.78
CA GLY A 173 -5.44 -11.73 -0.07
C GLY A 173 -4.53 -12.64 -0.86
N TYR A 174 -4.60 -13.94 -0.58
CA TYR A 174 -3.84 -14.94 -1.31
C TYR A 174 -4.72 -15.83 -2.16
N ASP A 175 -4.31 -16.05 -3.41
CA ASP A 175 -4.89 -17.10 -4.25
C ASP A 175 -4.06 -18.38 -4.08
N VAL A 176 -4.72 -19.48 -3.75
CA VAL A 176 -4.11 -20.79 -3.53
C VAL A 176 -4.62 -21.74 -4.60
N ILE A 177 -3.73 -22.37 -5.36
CA ILE A 177 -4.08 -23.40 -6.34
C ILE A 177 -3.81 -24.75 -5.72
N SER A 178 -4.81 -25.62 -5.70
CA SER A 178 -4.70 -26.98 -5.18
C SER A 178 -5.18 -28.00 -6.21
N VAL A 179 -4.49 -29.13 -6.32
CA VAL A 179 -4.87 -30.26 -7.18
C VAL A 179 -4.99 -31.51 -6.31
N ASP A 180 -6.16 -32.12 -6.29
CA ASP A 180 -6.50 -33.28 -5.46
C ASP A 180 -6.16 -33.06 -3.96
N GLY A 181 -6.42 -31.86 -3.47
CA GLY A 181 -6.14 -31.46 -2.08
C GLY A 181 -4.69 -31.11 -1.76
N ALA A 182 -3.77 -31.22 -2.73
CA ALA A 182 -2.39 -30.80 -2.58
C ALA A 182 -2.18 -29.39 -3.15
N GLU A 183 -1.72 -28.45 -2.32
CA GLU A 183 -1.32 -27.11 -2.75
C GLU A 183 -0.21 -27.20 -3.81
N LYS A 184 -0.40 -26.48 -4.92
CA LYS A 184 0.51 -26.37 -6.05
C LYS A 184 1.12 -24.99 -6.21
N GLY A 185 0.49 -23.96 -5.64
CA GLY A 185 1.02 -22.60 -5.65
C GLY A 185 0.18 -21.66 -4.82
N ARG A 186 0.84 -20.62 -4.31
CA ARG A 186 0.24 -19.52 -3.58
C ARG A 186 0.73 -18.21 -4.18
N PHE A 187 -0.19 -17.30 -4.43
CA PHE A 187 0.06 -16.03 -5.12
C PHE A 187 -0.66 -14.89 -4.39
N HIS A 188 -0.17 -13.66 -4.55
CA HIS A 188 -0.94 -12.48 -4.16
C HIS A 188 -2.17 -12.37 -5.07
N GLY A 189 -3.32 -12.11 -4.48
CA GLY A 189 -4.60 -12.23 -5.17
C GLY A 189 -5.74 -11.62 -4.38
N GLY A 190 -6.93 -12.19 -4.55
CA GLY A 190 -8.17 -11.54 -4.18
C GLY A 190 -8.71 -10.61 -5.27
N SER A 191 -10.02 -10.44 -5.29
CA SER A 191 -10.74 -9.76 -6.37
C SER A 191 -10.31 -8.30 -6.55
N ALA A 192 -10.13 -7.56 -5.45
CA ALA A 192 -9.69 -6.17 -5.54
C ALA A 192 -8.24 -6.08 -6.03
N TYR A 193 -7.35 -6.98 -5.57
CA TYR A 193 -5.97 -7.00 -6.04
C TYR A 193 -5.89 -7.15 -7.56
N HIS A 194 -6.64 -8.10 -8.14
CA HIS A 194 -6.67 -8.29 -9.59
C HIS A 194 -7.27 -7.09 -10.34
N ALA A 195 -8.34 -6.50 -9.81
CA ALA A 195 -8.91 -5.25 -10.36
C ALA A 195 -7.88 -4.11 -10.34
N GLY A 196 -7.12 -3.98 -9.24
CA GLY A 196 -6.05 -3.00 -9.09
C GLY A 196 -4.86 -3.24 -10.00
N VAL A 197 -4.46 -4.49 -10.25
CA VAL A 197 -3.46 -4.82 -11.29
C VAL A 197 -3.93 -4.33 -12.66
N GLY A 198 -5.22 -4.53 -12.97
CA GLY A 198 -5.84 -3.98 -14.18
C GLY A 198 -5.80 -2.46 -14.21
N ALA A 199 -6.21 -1.80 -13.12
CA ALA A 199 -6.19 -0.34 -13.00
C ALA A 199 -4.78 0.25 -13.15
N ALA A 200 -3.78 -0.33 -12.50
CA ALA A 200 -2.38 0.09 -12.55
C ALA A 200 -1.78 0.05 -13.97
N SER A 201 -2.35 -0.76 -14.87
CA SER A 201 -1.91 -0.81 -16.27
C SER A 201 -2.34 0.41 -17.09
N VAL A 202 -3.34 1.16 -16.63
CA VAL A 202 -3.95 2.29 -17.34
C VAL A 202 -3.85 3.61 -16.60
N SER A 203 -3.75 3.59 -15.27
CA SER A 203 -3.73 4.79 -14.42
C SER A 203 -3.06 4.48 -13.09
N ASP A 204 -2.27 5.42 -12.61
CA ASP A 204 -1.71 5.46 -11.26
C ASP A 204 -2.65 6.12 -10.25
N ARG A 205 -3.71 6.83 -10.72
CA ARG A 205 -4.74 7.50 -9.91
C ARG A 205 -5.88 6.58 -9.43
N PHE A 206 -5.56 5.50 -8.73
CA PHE A 206 -6.56 4.66 -8.07
C PHE A 206 -6.18 4.30 -6.64
N ALA A 207 -7.17 3.96 -5.81
CA ALA A 207 -6.94 3.57 -4.42
C ALA A 207 -7.67 2.28 -4.06
N PHE A 208 -7.17 1.59 -3.04
CA PHE A 208 -7.87 0.46 -2.44
C PHE A 208 -8.65 0.88 -1.20
N VAL A 209 -9.81 0.25 -1.02
CA VAL A 209 -10.51 0.16 0.25
C VAL A 209 -10.60 -1.31 0.62
N THR A 210 -9.71 -1.73 1.51
CA THR A 210 -9.54 -3.13 1.87
C THR A 210 -9.03 -3.28 3.30
N CYS A 211 -8.97 -4.51 3.78
CA CYS A 211 -8.45 -4.85 5.09
C CYS A 211 -7.39 -5.95 4.94
N LEU A 212 -6.26 -5.77 5.62
CA LEU A 212 -5.14 -6.72 5.64
C LEU A 212 -4.76 -7.07 7.07
N GLY A 213 -4.21 -8.26 7.29
CA GLY A 213 -3.63 -8.60 8.57
C GLY A 213 -2.37 -7.78 8.82
N LYS A 214 -2.13 -7.37 10.07
CA LYS A 214 -0.93 -6.61 10.44
C LYS A 214 0.38 -7.37 10.14
N THR A 215 0.31 -8.70 10.10
CA THR A 215 1.43 -9.58 9.76
C THR A 215 1.55 -9.89 8.27
N ASP A 216 0.58 -9.48 7.45
CA ASP A 216 0.58 -9.70 5.99
C ASP A 216 1.36 -8.60 5.25
N THR A 217 2.59 -8.33 5.69
CA THR A 217 3.41 -7.24 5.15
C THR A 217 3.71 -7.42 3.66
N GLU A 218 3.88 -8.67 3.20
CA GLU A 218 4.12 -8.98 1.78
C GLU A 218 2.93 -8.58 0.88
N LEU A 219 1.68 -8.74 1.36
CA LEU A 219 0.49 -8.30 0.63
C LEU A 219 0.37 -6.78 0.62
N TYR A 220 0.66 -6.14 1.75
CA TYR A 220 0.66 -4.68 1.84
C TYR A 220 1.67 -4.08 0.85
N ASP A 221 2.90 -4.61 0.84
CA ASP A 221 3.95 -4.17 -0.07
C ASP A 221 3.59 -4.45 -1.54
N SER A 222 2.98 -5.61 -1.82
CA SER A 222 2.53 -5.95 -3.18
C SER A 222 1.41 -5.05 -3.69
N ALA A 223 0.43 -4.72 -2.83
CA ALA A 223 -0.63 -3.77 -3.19
C ALA A 223 -0.06 -2.37 -3.39
N ARG A 224 0.82 -1.93 -2.49
CA ARG A 224 1.53 -0.64 -2.58
C ARG A 224 2.39 -0.53 -3.85
N ALA A 225 2.96 -1.64 -4.30
CA ALA A 225 3.75 -1.70 -5.55
C ALA A 225 2.92 -1.45 -6.81
N LEU A 226 1.58 -1.51 -6.73
CA LEU A 226 0.68 -1.10 -7.82
C LEU A 226 0.54 0.42 -7.96
N THR A 227 1.31 1.19 -7.19
CA THR A 227 1.37 2.67 -7.22
C THR A 227 0.05 3.37 -6.89
N CYS A 228 -0.88 2.66 -6.26
CA CYS A 228 -2.13 3.18 -5.74
C CYS A 228 -1.96 3.86 -4.37
N SER A 229 -2.93 4.69 -3.95
CA SER A 229 -2.99 5.08 -2.54
C SER A 229 -3.37 3.90 -1.66
N MET A 230 -2.68 3.84 -0.53
CA MET A 230 -2.88 2.86 0.53
C MET A 230 -3.69 3.42 1.71
N ASP A 231 -4.20 4.65 1.62
CA ASP A 231 -4.87 5.33 2.74
C ASP A 231 -6.21 4.67 3.12
N GLY A 232 -6.86 3.98 2.16
CA GLY A 232 -8.04 3.17 2.41
C GLY A 232 -7.73 1.73 2.86
N VAL A 233 -6.47 1.39 3.12
CA VAL A 233 -6.06 0.04 3.56
C VAL A 233 -5.94 0.00 5.07
N LYS A 234 -6.84 -0.75 5.71
CA LYS A 234 -6.86 -0.94 7.16
C LYS A 234 -6.09 -2.20 7.55
N THR A 235 -5.12 -2.06 8.46
CA THR A 235 -4.40 -3.22 9.01
C THR A 235 -5.02 -3.68 10.32
N ILE A 236 -5.29 -4.97 10.47
CA ILE A 236 -5.97 -5.56 11.62
C ILE A 236 -5.02 -6.48 12.38
N ASP A 237 -4.90 -6.27 13.69
CA ASP A 237 -4.02 -7.09 14.54
C ASP A 237 -4.68 -8.43 14.88
N GLY A 238 -3.90 -9.52 14.84
CA GLY A 238 -4.38 -10.88 15.15
C GLY A 238 -5.30 -11.52 14.11
N GLN A 239 -5.55 -10.86 12.96
CA GLN A 239 -6.23 -11.45 11.81
C GLN A 239 -5.26 -11.62 10.64
N GLU A 240 -5.49 -12.64 9.81
CA GLU A 240 -4.76 -12.87 8.56
C GLU A 240 -5.62 -12.46 7.35
N ALA A 241 -4.97 -12.22 6.21
CA ALA A 241 -5.64 -11.95 4.96
C ALA A 241 -6.45 -13.16 4.47
N SER A 242 -7.53 -12.87 3.75
CA SER A 242 -8.40 -13.89 3.18
C SER A 242 -7.65 -14.78 2.19
N ARG A 243 -8.03 -16.06 2.13
CA ARG A 243 -7.47 -17.01 1.15
C ARG A 243 -8.55 -17.50 0.20
N PHE A 244 -8.26 -17.41 -1.10
CA PHE A 244 -9.13 -17.85 -2.18
C PHE A 244 -8.53 -19.11 -2.81
N SER A 245 -9.10 -20.27 -2.51
CA SER A 245 -8.61 -21.56 -2.97
C SER A 245 -9.30 -22.00 -4.25
N LEU A 246 -8.51 -22.22 -5.31
CA LEU A 246 -8.94 -22.87 -6.54
C LEU A 246 -8.56 -24.35 -6.50
N ASN A 247 -9.58 -25.19 -6.30
CA ASN A 247 -9.44 -26.62 -6.16
C ASN A 247 -9.75 -27.31 -7.50
N TYR A 248 -8.78 -28.08 -8.00
CA TYR A 248 -8.87 -28.88 -9.23
C TYR A 248 -8.81 -30.37 -8.91
N SER A 249 -9.53 -31.18 -9.69
CA SER A 249 -9.43 -32.65 -9.67
C SER A 249 -8.67 -33.17 -10.89
N SER A 250 -7.73 -34.09 -10.71
CA SER A 250 -6.91 -34.63 -11.82
C SER A 250 -7.62 -35.69 -12.67
N GLY A 251 -8.83 -36.09 -12.29
CA GLY A 251 -9.51 -37.29 -12.79
C GLY A 251 -10.49 -37.13 -13.96
N SER A 252 -10.82 -35.92 -14.41
CA SER A 252 -11.86 -35.70 -15.42
C SER A 252 -11.38 -34.89 -16.63
N ARG A 253 -11.85 -35.26 -17.83
CA ARG A 253 -11.62 -34.53 -19.10
C ARG A 253 -12.07 -33.06 -19.04
N GLN A 254 -12.95 -32.73 -18.09
CA GLN A 254 -13.23 -31.38 -17.63
C GLN A 254 -12.70 -31.28 -16.21
N GLN A 255 -11.64 -30.50 -15.99
CA GLN A 255 -11.17 -30.23 -14.63
C GLN A 255 -12.31 -29.52 -13.87
N GLU A 256 -12.87 -30.18 -12.84
CA GLU A 256 -13.86 -29.52 -11.99
C GLU A 256 -13.12 -28.46 -11.15
N LYS A 257 -13.44 -27.18 -11.39
CA LYS A 257 -12.91 -26.04 -10.65
C LYS A 257 -13.90 -25.66 -9.56
N ARG A 258 -13.49 -25.77 -8.30
CA ARG A 258 -14.23 -25.25 -7.15
C ARG A 258 -13.46 -24.09 -6.53
N MET A 259 -14.18 -23.02 -6.19
CA MET A 259 -13.62 -21.88 -5.45
C MET A 259 -14.10 -21.97 -3.99
N ASP A 260 -13.17 -21.97 -3.05
CA ASP A 260 -13.45 -21.91 -1.62
C ASP A 260 -12.79 -20.67 -1.03
N ILE A 261 -13.47 -20.02 -0.09
CA ILE A 261 -12.99 -18.80 0.56
C ILE A 261 -12.74 -19.14 2.03
N SER A 262 -11.50 -18.96 2.49
CA SER A 262 -11.19 -18.96 3.92
C SER A 262 -11.23 -17.53 4.42
N PRO A 263 -12.20 -17.19 5.28
CA PRO A 263 -12.36 -15.85 5.80
C PRO A 263 -11.19 -15.44 6.70
N GLY A 264 -10.98 -14.14 6.78
CA GLY A 264 -9.94 -13.41 7.47
C GLY A 264 -10.38 -11.95 7.62
N CYS A 265 -9.54 -11.01 7.22
CA CYS A 265 -9.79 -9.56 7.38
C CYS A 265 -10.96 -9.01 6.53
N GLU A 266 -11.57 -9.78 5.62
CA GLU A 266 -12.50 -9.23 4.62
C GLU A 266 -13.76 -8.58 5.19
N ASN A 267 -14.23 -9.01 6.36
CA ASN A 267 -15.52 -8.58 6.90
C ASN A 267 -15.49 -7.13 7.44
N ASP A 268 -14.30 -6.57 7.62
CA ASP A 268 -14.08 -5.28 8.26
C ASP A 268 -14.00 -4.10 7.26
N ILE A 269 -14.18 -4.36 5.96
CA ILE A 269 -14.20 -3.32 4.92
C ILE A 269 -15.47 -2.45 5.08
N SER A 270 -15.25 -1.15 5.27
CA SER A 270 -16.30 -0.18 5.57
C SER A 270 -16.15 1.08 4.72
N PHE A 271 -17.26 1.57 4.16
CA PHE A 271 -17.30 2.86 3.48
C PHE A 271 -17.06 4.03 4.44
N ALA A 272 -17.47 3.91 5.71
CA ALA A 272 -17.33 4.98 6.70
C ALA A 272 -15.86 5.28 7.09
N ASP A 273 -14.93 4.37 6.77
CA ASP A 273 -13.50 4.52 7.06
C ASP A 273 -12.75 5.15 5.87
N LEU A 274 -13.46 5.66 4.85
CA LEU A 274 -12.87 6.29 3.68
C LEU A 274 -12.13 7.60 4.03
N PRO A 275 -10.92 7.81 3.50
CA PRO A 275 -10.30 9.12 3.48
C PRO A 275 -11.23 10.15 2.79
N SER A 276 -11.27 11.38 3.31
CA SER A 276 -12.15 12.45 2.80
C SER A 276 -11.95 12.75 1.31
N ASP A 277 -10.77 12.49 0.77
CA ASP A 277 -10.46 12.75 -0.64
C ASP A 277 -11.02 11.70 -1.58
N PHE A 278 -11.26 10.50 -1.09
CA PHE A 278 -11.81 9.42 -1.92
C PHE A 278 -13.27 9.71 -2.28
N TYR A 279 -13.94 10.61 -1.54
CA TYR A 279 -15.27 11.10 -1.87
C TYR A 279 -15.30 11.93 -3.17
N LYS A 280 -14.15 12.42 -3.63
CA LYS A 280 -14.00 13.15 -4.90
C LYS A 280 -13.85 12.22 -6.10
N ALA A 281 -13.68 10.91 -5.86
CA ALA A 281 -13.46 9.95 -6.93
C ALA A 281 -14.65 9.86 -7.87
N ARG A 282 -14.37 9.96 -9.18
CA ARG A 282 -15.41 9.83 -10.21
C ARG A 282 -16.00 8.41 -10.26
N PHE A 283 -15.17 7.40 -10.00
CA PHE A 283 -15.57 6.00 -10.11
C PHE A 283 -15.33 5.26 -8.80
N LEU A 284 -16.33 4.52 -8.35
CA LEU A 284 -16.18 3.49 -7.31
C LEU A 284 -16.38 2.12 -7.95
N HIS A 285 -15.46 1.20 -7.71
CA HIS A 285 -15.54 -0.16 -8.21
C HIS A 285 -15.66 -1.14 -7.07
N LEU A 286 -16.73 -1.93 -7.07
CA LEU A 286 -16.97 -3.00 -6.12
C LEU A 286 -16.46 -4.31 -6.74
N ALA A 287 -15.26 -4.75 -6.36
CA ALA A 287 -14.71 -6.01 -6.81
C ALA A 287 -15.59 -7.19 -6.33
N SER A 288 -15.47 -8.36 -6.96
CA SER A 288 -16.28 -9.53 -6.61
C SER A 288 -16.17 -9.86 -5.12
N ALA A 289 -17.30 -9.94 -4.43
CA ALA A 289 -17.40 -10.26 -3.01
C ALA A 289 -18.75 -10.95 -2.73
N PRO A 290 -18.97 -11.53 -1.53
CA PRO A 290 -20.28 -12.02 -1.15
C PRO A 290 -21.38 -10.96 -1.38
N PRO A 291 -22.53 -11.29 -2.00
CA PRO A 291 -23.50 -10.28 -2.41
C PRO A 291 -24.07 -9.44 -1.27
N GLU A 292 -24.18 -9.99 -0.06
CA GLU A 292 -24.58 -9.21 1.13
C GLU A 292 -23.60 -8.07 1.40
N GLN A 293 -22.31 -8.32 1.21
CA GLN A 293 -21.25 -7.35 1.43
C GLN A 293 -21.25 -6.27 0.33
N GLN A 294 -21.38 -6.68 -0.93
CA GLN A 294 -21.50 -5.73 -2.05
C GLN A 294 -22.76 -4.87 -1.93
N LEU A 295 -23.89 -5.46 -1.51
CA LEU A 295 -25.13 -4.73 -1.26
C LEU A 295 -24.96 -3.73 -0.12
N LYS A 296 -24.26 -4.10 0.95
CA LYS A 296 -23.95 -3.18 2.04
C LYS A 296 -23.10 -2.01 1.53
N TRP A 297 -22.00 -2.27 0.82
CA TRP A 297 -21.14 -1.20 0.29
C TRP A 297 -21.91 -0.25 -0.62
N VAL A 298 -22.69 -0.76 -1.58
CA VAL A 298 -23.44 0.12 -2.49
C VAL A 298 -24.52 0.93 -1.75
N THR A 299 -25.15 0.34 -0.73
CA THR A 299 -26.14 1.05 0.09
C THR A 299 -25.48 2.18 0.89
N ASP A 300 -24.34 1.90 1.52
CA ASP A 300 -23.58 2.90 2.28
C ASP A 300 -23.14 4.05 1.35
N ILE A 301 -22.58 3.73 0.19
CA ILE A 301 -22.17 4.69 -0.86
C ILE A 301 -23.35 5.58 -1.27
N LYS A 302 -24.50 4.99 -1.61
CA LYS A 302 -25.70 5.72 -2.08
C LYS A 302 -26.36 6.56 -0.99
N SER A 303 -26.13 6.22 0.28
CA SER A 303 -26.65 7.00 1.40
C SER A 303 -25.90 8.32 1.62
N GLU A 304 -24.70 8.43 1.05
CA GLU A 304 -23.87 9.63 1.15
C GLU A 304 -24.35 10.70 0.16
N LYS A 305 -24.73 11.88 0.68
CA LYS A 305 -25.42 12.91 -0.12
C LYS A 305 -24.50 13.74 -0.99
N ASP A 306 -23.23 13.84 -0.59
CA ASP A 306 -22.25 14.69 -1.24
C ASP A 306 -21.35 13.91 -2.22
N LEU A 307 -21.68 12.63 -2.46
CA LEU A 307 -20.89 11.74 -3.31
C LEU A 307 -21.48 11.70 -4.73
N ASP A 308 -20.79 12.33 -5.69
CA ASP A 308 -21.14 12.31 -7.12
C ASP A 308 -20.21 11.36 -7.89
N CYS A 309 -20.44 10.06 -7.74
CA CYS A 309 -19.62 9.01 -8.36
C CYS A 309 -20.46 7.99 -9.17
N GLU A 310 -19.85 7.44 -10.22
CA GLU A 310 -20.38 6.28 -10.95
C GLU A 310 -19.91 4.98 -10.30
N ILE A 311 -20.86 4.15 -9.88
CA ILE A 311 -20.57 2.86 -9.23
C ILE A 311 -20.52 1.77 -10.29
N SER A 312 -19.44 0.99 -10.25
CA SER A 312 -19.29 -0.24 -11.03
C SER A 312 -19.15 -1.44 -10.11
N ILE A 313 -19.52 -2.61 -10.59
CA ILE A 313 -19.49 -3.85 -9.81
C ILE A 313 -19.03 -5.04 -10.66
N ASP A 314 -18.11 -5.82 -10.10
CA ASP A 314 -17.73 -7.14 -10.58
C ASP A 314 -18.57 -8.20 -9.85
N ILE A 315 -18.87 -9.31 -10.54
CA ILE A 315 -19.54 -10.46 -9.93
C ILE A 315 -18.71 -11.73 -10.10
N SER A 316 -19.14 -12.82 -9.48
CA SER A 316 -18.48 -14.13 -9.63
C SER A 316 -19.54 -15.22 -9.66
N GLU A 317 -19.38 -16.20 -10.55
CA GLU A 317 -20.35 -17.29 -10.76
C GLU A 317 -20.86 -17.96 -9.46
N PRO A 318 -20.02 -18.29 -8.46
CA PRO A 318 -20.49 -18.96 -7.24
C PRO A 318 -21.54 -18.13 -6.49
N PHE A 319 -21.43 -16.80 -6.50
CA PHE A 319 -22.35 -15.92 -5.79
C PHE A 319 -23.70 -15.77 -6.49
N ILE A 320 -23.76 -15.93 -7.81
CA ILE A 320 -24.99 -15.78 -8.59
C ILE A 320 -26.00 -16.89 -8.26
N LYS A 321 -25.52 -18.11 -8.01
CA LYS A 321 -26.39 -19.28 -7.79
C LYS A 321 -27.09 -19.24 -6.44
N ASP A 322 -26.36 -18.86 -5.39
CA ASP A 322 -26.82 -19.02 -4.01
C ASP A 322 -27.42 -17.73 -3.41
N HIS A 323 -27.13 -16.55 -3.99
CA HIS A 323 -27.48 -15.24 -3.43
C HIS A 323 -28.17 -14.30 -4.44
N LYS A 324 -28.93 -14.89 -5.38
CA LYS A 324 -29.55 -14.20 -6.53
C LYS A 324 -30.29 -12.90 -6.18
N GLU A 325 -31.19 -12.92 -5.20
CA GLU A 325 -32.00 -11.76 -4.86
C GLU A 325 -31.17 -10.59 -4.30
N THR A 326 -30.21 -10.91 -3.41
CA THR A 326 -29.30 -9.93 -2.83
C THR A 326 -28.41 -9.30 -3.89
N LEU A 327 -27.88 -10.14 -4.80
CA LEU A 327 -27.05 -9.67 -5.90
C LEU A 327 -27.81 -8.72 -6.81
N LEU A 328 -29.05 -9.05 -7.20
CA LEU A 328 -29.87 -8.19 -8.06
C LEU A 328 -30.10 -6.80 -7.46
N LYS A 329 -30.33 -6.71 -6.15
CA LYS A 329 -30.45 -5.42 -5.46
C LYS A 329 -29.16 -4.61 -5.58
N ALA A 330 -28.00 -5.25 -5.39
CA ALA A 330 -26.72 -4.55 -5.53
C ALA A 330 -26.48 -4.06 -6.97
N LEU A 331 -26.81 -4.89 -7.96
CA LEU A 331 -26.65 -4.57 -9.38
C LEU A 331 -27.51 -3.38 -9.83
N GLN A 332 -28.73 -3.26 -9.32
CA GLN A 332 -29.67 -2.18 -9.68
C GLN A 332 -29.17 -0.79 -9.28
N GLU A 333 -28.29 -0.71 -8.28
CA GLU A 333 -27.72 0.53 -7.78
C GLU A 333 -26.43 0.94 -8.53
N CYS A 334 -25.93 0.08 -9.41
CA CYS A 334 -24.68 0.27 -10.15
C CYS A 334 -24.91 0.72 -11.60
N VAL A 335 -24.02 1.57 -12.10
CA VAL A 335 -24.04 2.08 -13.49
C VAL A 335 -23.42 1.08 -14.45
N PHE A 336 -22.30 0.46 -14.05
CA PHE A 336 -21.60 -0.53 -14.85
C PHE A 336 -21.56 -1.88 -14.15
N ILE A 337 -21.87 -2.94 -14.89
CA ILE A 337 -21.80 -4.31 -14.41
C ILE A 337 -20.79 -5.03 -15.29
N PHE A 338 -19.70 -5.47 -14.67
CA PHE A 338 -18.63 -6.20 -15.32
C PHE A 338 -18.92 -7.69 -15.19
N VAL A 339 -19.11 -8.35 -16.34
CA VAL A 339 -19.42 -9.77 -16.42
C VAL A 339 -18.61 -10.42 -17.53
N ASN A 340 -18.14 -11.63 -17.26
CA ASN A 340 -17.68 -12.52 -18.33
C ASN A 340 -18.89 -13.15 -19.07
N GLU A 341 -18.61 -13.85 -20.17
CA GLU A 341 -19.66 -14.46 -21.00
C GLU A 341 -20.54 -15.44 -20.22
N ARG A 342 -19.94 -16.22 -19.31
CA ARG A 342 -20.66 -17.23 -18.52
C ARG A 342 -21.59 -16.58 -17.50
N GLU A 343 -21.10 -15.57 -16.78
CA GLU A 343 -21.89 -14.76 -15.85
C GLU A 343 -23.04 -14.05 -16.55
N ARG A 344 -22.79 -13.51 -17.74
CA ARG A 344 -23.83 -12.90 -18.57
C ARG A 344 -24.94 -13.88 -18.93
N GLU A 345 -24.61 -15.11 -19.32
CA GLU A 345 -25.63 -16.12 -19.63
C GLU A 345 -26.45 -16.51 -18.39
N ILE A 346 -25.81 -16.57 -17.22
CA ILE A 346 -26.54 -16.81 -15.97
C ILE A 346 -27.48 -15.65 -15.67
N LEU A 347 -27.02 -14.39 -15.80
CA LEU A 347 -27.83 -13.20 -15.59
C LEU A 347 -28.99 -13.06 -16.59
N LYS A 348 -28.86 -13.52 -17.84
CA LYS A 348 -29.99 -13.52 -18.80
C LYS A 348 -31.14 -14.43 -18.36
N GLY A 349 -30.85 -15.47 -17.57
CA GLY A 349 -31.85 -16.39 -17.03
C GLY A 349 -32.53 -15.88 -15.76
N ILE A 350 -32.26 -14.64 -15.36
CA ILE A 350 -32.66 -14.00 -14.11
C ILE A 350 -33.44 -12.74 -14.44
#